data_AF-A0A1B6G680-F1
#
_entry.id   AF-A0A1B6G680-F1
#
_cell.length_a   1.000
_cell.length_b   1.000
_cell.length_c   1.000
_cell.angle_alpha   90.00
_cell.angle_beta   90.00
_cell.angle_gamma   90.00
#
_symmetry.space_group_name_H-M   'P 1'
#
loop_
_entity.id
_entity.type
_entity.pdbx_description
1 polymer ?
#
loop_
_entity_poly.entity_id
_entity_poly.type
_entity_poly.pdbx_seq_one_letter_code
_entity_poly.pdbx_strand_id
1 'polypeptide(L)'
;PGRFQMMQQTVCDECPNVKLVNEERTLEIEVEPGMTDGQETRFVAEGEPHIDGDPGDLVLRIRTMPHKTFERRGDDLYTNVTLSLQDALVGFSMEIEHLDGRKVVVTRDKITWPGRFQMMQQTVCDECPNVKLVNEERTLEIEVEPGMTDGQETRFVAEGEPHIDGDPGDLVLRIRTMPHKTFERRGDDLYTNVTLSLQDALVGFSMEIEHLDGRKVVVT
;
A
#
# COMPACT_ATOMS: atom_id res chain seq x y z
N PRO A 1 7.13 11.14 18.38
CA PRO A 1 8.01 12.20 18.94
C PRO A 1 9.06 11.61 19.89
N GLY A 2 10.29 11.41 19.38
CA GLY A 2 11.42 10.93 20.20
C GLY A 2 12.05 12.09 20.95
N ARG A 3 12.17 11.98 22.28
CA ARG A 3 13.00 12.87 23.11
C ARG A 3 14.34 12.19 23.31
N PHE A 4 15.43 12.82 22.91
CA PHE A 4 16.78 12.32 23.14
C PHE A 4 17.48 13.19 24.20
N GLN A 5 18.17 12.54 25.13
CA GLN A 5 18.98 13.19 26.17
C GLN A 5 20.44 12.72 25.99
N MET A 6 21.38 13.66 25.91
CA MET A 6 22.82 13.38 25.97
C MET A 6 23.37 13.81 27.34
N MET A 7 24.18 12.95 27.97
CA MET A 7 24.93 13.26 29.19
C MET A 7 26.42 12.97 28.94
N GLN A 8 27.29 13.92 29.22
CA GLN A 8 28.69 13.63 29.51
C GLN A 8 29.26 14.65 30.50
N GLN A 9 29.98 14.15 31.50
CA GLN A 9 30.79 14.95 32.39
C GLN A 9 32.18 14.34 32.43
N THR A 10 33.21 15.08 32.02
CA THR A 10 34.59 14.75 32.37
C THR A 10 35.33 16.05 32.66
N VAL A 11 35.83 16.16 33.88
CA VAL A 11 36.61 17.32 34.36
C VAL A 11 38.07 17.02 34.03
N CYS A 12 38.71 17.89 33.25
CA CYS A 12 40.13 17.79 32.92
C CYS A 12 40.97 18.44 34.04
N ASP A 13 41.98 17.72 34.54
CA ASP A 13 42.85 18.19 35.63
C ASP A 13 43.89 19.25 35.19
N GLU A 14 44.08 19.49 33.89
CA GLU A 14 45.10 20.40 33.34
C GLU A 14 44.58 21.83 33.02
N CYS A 15 43.25 22.05 33.03
CA CYS A 15 42.64 23.31 32.61
C CYS A 15 41.71 23.87 33.71
N PRO A 16 42.23 24.55 34.75
CA PRO A 16 41.46 24.94 35.94
C PRO A 16 40.35 25.99 35.73
N ASN A 17 40.18 26.52 34.51
CA ASN A 17 39.22 27.61 34.23
C ASN A 17 38.26 27.36 33.06
N VAL A 18 38.26 26.17 32.43
CA VAL A 18 37.29 25.82 31.38
C VAL A 18 36.29 24.84 31.98
N LYS A 19 35.08 25.33 32.29
CA LYS A 19 33.95 24.49 32.70
C LYS A 19 32.98 24.38 31.54
N LEU A 20 32.85 23.18 30.99
CA LEU A 20 31.69 22.82 30.18
C LEU A 20 30.47 22.78 31.11
N VAL A 21 29.45 23.57 30.79
CA VAL A 21 28.19 23.62 31.53
C VAL A 21 27.13 22.94 30.67
N ASN A 22 26.36 22.02 31.26
CA ASN A 22 25.26 21.38 30.56
C ASN A 22 24.12 22.39 30.38
N GLU A 23 23.80 22.69 29.12
CA GLU A 23 22.63 23.46 28.71
C GLU A 23 21.61 22.50 28.10
N GLU A 24 20.37 22.48 28.62
CA GLU A 24 19.29 21.71 28.02
C GLU A 24 18.58 22.56 26.97
N ARG A 25 18.62 22.13 25.72
CA ARG A 25 17.90 22.75 24.60
C ARG A 25 16.94 21.74 23.97
N THR A 26 15.73 22.21 23.66
CA THR A 26 14.75 21.43 22.90
C THR A 26 14.86 21.84 21.44
N LEU A 27 15.23 20.89 20.57
CA LEU A 27 15.21 21.06 19.12
C LEU A 27 13.91 20.47 18.57
N GLU A 28 13.18 21.26 17.80
CA GLU A 28 11.95 20.83 17.15
C GLU A 28 12.19 20.67 15.65
N ILE A 29 11.73 19.54 15.11
CA ILE A 29 11.71 19.27 13.68
C ILE A 29 10.28 19.00 13.27
N GLU A 30 9.82 19.71 12.24
CA GLU A 30 8.56 19.43 11.59
C GLU A 30 8.80 18.38 10.50
N VAL A 31 8.06 17.28 10.55
CA VAL A 31 8.10 16.23 9.53
C VAL A 31 6.98 16.52 8.54
N GLU A 32 7.36 17.00 7.36
CA GLU A 32 6.41 17.34 6.31
C GLU A 32 5.86 16.07 5.64
N PRO A 33 4.59 16.09 5.18
CA PRO A 33 4.04 15.02 4.34
C PRO A 33 4.93 14.79 3.11
N GLY A 34 5.22 13.53 2.81
CA GLY A 34 6.02 13.16 1.65
C GLY A 34 7.52 13.03 1.89
N MET A 35 8.03 13.42 3.07
CA MET A 35 9.44 13.18 3.44
C MET A 35 9.87 11.73 3.17
N THR A 36 11.04 11.56 2.57
CA THR A 36 11.53 10.26 2.08
C THR A 36 12.40 9.53 3.12
N ASP A 37 12.48 8.20 3.04
CA ASP A 37 13.45 7.45 3.85
C ASP A 37 14.87 7.94 3.58
N GLY A 38 15.61 8.20 4.66
CA GLY A 38 16.99 8.64 4.61
C GLY A 38 17.18 10.14 4.39
N GLN A 39 16.11 10.94 4.31
CA GLN A 39 16.23 12.39 4.31
C GLN A 39 16.93 12.87 5.60
N GLU A 40 17.91 13.76 5.44
CA GLU A 40 18.73 14.27 6.53
C GLU A 40 18.40 15.74 6.81
N THR A 41 18.21 16.07 8.08
CA THR A 41 18.10 17.45 8.58
C THR A 41 19.28 17.73 9.50
N ARG A 42 19.99 18.81 9.21
CA ARG A 42 21.22 19.18 9.92
C ARG A 42 20.95 20.37 10.85
N PHE A 43 21.29 20.18 12.12
CA PHE A 43 21.34 21.24 13.12
C PHE A 43 22.81 21.61 13.33
N VAL A 44 23.16 22.80 12.84
CA VAL A 44 24.54 23.31 12.85
C VAL A 44 24.98 23.59 14.28
N ALA A 45 26.17 23.12 14.66
CA ALA A 45 26.76 23.34 15.98
C ALA A 45 25.94 22.79 17.18
N GLU A 46 25.03 21.84 16.93
CA GLU A 46 24.22 21.16 17.96
C GLU A 46 24.72 19.73 18.25
N GLY A 47 25.93 19.39 17.80
CA GLY A 47 26.64 18.13 18.06
C GLY A 47 27.62 18.22 19.22
N GLU A 48 28.60 17.30 19.27
CA GLU A 48 29.56 17.26 20.39
C GLU A 48 30.45 18.52 20.42
N PRO A 49 30.58 19.19 21.59
CA PRO A 49 31.42 20.37 21.73
C PRO A 49 32.92 19.99 21.75
N HIS A 50 33.75 20.81 21.11
CA HIS A 50 35.21 20.65 21.08
C HIS A 50 35.89 21.73 21.94
N ILE A 51 37.02 21.39 22.57
CA ILE A 51 37.79 22.33 23.41
C ILE A 51 38.44 23.44 22.56
N ASP A 52 38.90 23.08 21.35
CA ASP A 52 39.67 23.96 20.46
C ASP A 52 38.95 24.21 19.10
N GLY A 53 37.62 24.21 19.05
CA GLY A 53 36.88 24.43 17.80
C GLY A 53 35.36 24.56 17.96
N ASP A 54 34.67 24.78 16.85
CA ASP A 54 33.21 24.80 16.82
C ASP A 54 32.61 23.42 17.17
N PRO A 55 31.43 23.38 17.82
CA PRO A 55 30.73 22.12 18.05
C PRO A 55 30.42 21.39 16.74
N GLY A 56 30.33 20.07 16.79
CA GLY A 56 29.87 19.27 15.65
C GLY A 56 28.42 19.57 15.27
N ASP A 57 27.94 18.92 14.21
CA ASP A 57 26.53 19.02 13.79
C ASP A 57 25.72 17.83 14.31
N LEU A 58 24.45 18.07 14.65
CA LEU A 58 23.47 16.99 14.83
C LEU A 58 22.77 16.74 13.50
N VAL A 59 22.90 15.52 12.96
CA VAL A 59 22.23 15.10 11.73
C VAL A 59 21.11 14.13 12.07
N LEU A 60 19.87 14.58 11.88
CA LEU A 60 18.68 13.74 12.02
C LEU A 60 18.38 13.09 10.68
N ARG A 61 18.36 11.76 10.65
CA ARG A 61 17.99 10.98 9.47
C ARG A 61 16.63 10.33 9.66
N ILE A 62 15.70 10.63 8.75
CA ILE A 62 14.36 10.02 8.75
C ILE A 62 14.48 8.54 8.37
N ARG A 63 13.78 7.68 9.10
CA ARG A 63 13.67 6.24 8.81
C ARG A 63 12.21 5.81 8.83
N THR A 64 11.73 5.26 7.73
CA THR A 64 10.37 4.74 7.59
C THR A 64 10.34 3.25 7.94
N MET A 65 9.39 2.84 8.78
CA MET A 65 9.17 1.43 9.07
C MET A 65 8.32 0.78 7.97
N PRO A 66 8.56 -0.50 7.62
CA PRO A 66 7.70 -1.22 6.68
C PRO A 66 6.24 -1.25 7.14
N HIS A 67 5.31 -0.96 6.23
CA HIS A 67 3.88 -1.06 6.49
C HIS A 67 3.37 -2.47 6.13
N LYS A 68 2.30 -2.93 6.81
CA LYS A 68 1.78 -4.29 6.62
C LYS A 68 1.08 -4.47 5.26
N THR A 69 0.39 -3.42 4.82
CA THR A 69 -0.48 -3.46 3.63
C THR A 69 0.18 -2.80 2.43
N PHE A 70 1.03 -1.80 2.66
CA PHE A 70 1.54 -0.91 1.63
C PHE A 70 3.05 -0.91 1.60
N GLU A 71 3.61 -0.74 0.41
CA GLU A 71 5.03 -0.63 0.15
C GLU A 71 5.27 0.61 -0.70
N ARG A 72 5.95 1.62 -0.14
CA ARG A 72 6.34 2.82 -0.89
C ARG A 72 7.50 2.49 -1.82
N ARG A 73 7.40 2.87 -3.09
CA ARG A 73 8.47 2.77 -4.09
C ARG A 73 8.56 4.08 -4.88
N GLY A 74 9.49 4.95 -4.49
CA GLY A 74 9.52 6.31 -5.00
C GLY A 74 8.32 7.09 -4.46
N ASP A 75 7.55 7.68 -5.36
CA ASP A 75 6.31 8.40 -5.04
C ASP A 75 5.06 7.48 -5.12
N ASP A 76 5.22 6.26 -5.64
CA ASP A 76 4.14 5.29 -5.79
C ASP A 76 3.95 4.43 -4.52
N LEU A 77 2.72 4.00 -4.31
CA LEU A 77 2.32 3.12 -3.23
C LEU A 77 1.86 1.77 -3.78
N TYR A 78 2.49 0.67 -3.37
CA TYR A 78 2.16 -0.68 -3.85
C TYR A 78 1.40 -1.45 -2.78
N THR A 79 0.38 -2.21 -3.16
CA THR A 79 -0.24 -3.20 -2.28
C THR A 79 -0.65 -4.46 -3.04
N ASN A 80 -0.63 -5.60 -2.36
CA ASN A 80 -1.03 -6.87 -2.94
C ASN A 80 -2.44 -7.22 -2.47
N VAL A 81 -3.34 -7.41 -3.42
CA VAL A 81 -4.71 -7.86 -3.19
C VAL A 81 -4.78 -9.33 -3.54
N THR A 82 -5.25 -10.16 -2.62
CA THR A 82 -5.38 -11.60 -2.85
C THR A 82 -6.84 -11.98 -3.04
N LEU A 83 -7.17 -12.59 -4.17
CA LEU A 83 -8.51 -13.01 -4.55
C LEU A 83 -8.60 -14.53 -4.68
N SER A 84 -9.78 -15.09 -4.42
CA SER A 84 -10.02 -16.49 -4.80
C SER A 84 -10.14 -16.62 -6.31
N LEU A 85 -9.90 -17.82 -6.86
CA LEU A 85 -10.09 -18.06 -8.29
C LEU A 85 -11.55 -17.82 -8.72
N GLN A 86 -12.52 -18.08 -7.83
CA GLN A 86 -13.93 -17.80 -8.07
C GLN A 86 -14.18 -16.29 -8.19
N ASP A 87 -13.68 -15.50 -7.25
CA ASP A 87 -13.79 -14.04 -7.23
C ASP A 87 -13.12 -13.40 -8.45
N ALA A 88 -11.96 -13.93 -8.84
CA ALA A 88 -11.23 -13.48 -10.03
C ALA A 88 -12.00 -13.73 -11.34
N LEU A 89 -12.90 -14.72 -11.39
CA LEU A 89 -13.68 -15.06 -12.59
C LEU A 89 -15.09 -14.47 -12.59
N VAL A 90 -15.83 -14.58 -11.48
CA VAL A 90 -17.26 -14.20 -11.42
C VAL A 90 -17.45 -12.70 -11.18
N GLY A 91 -16.75 -12.15 -10.19
CA GLY A 91 -16.79 -10.75 -9.80
C GLY A 91 -16.30 -10.66 -8.36
N PHE A 92 -15.79 -9.50 -7.94
CA PHE A 92 -15.47 -9.29 -6.53
C PHE A 92 -15.73 -7.85 -6.14
N SER A 93 -15.99 -7.62 -4.86
CA SER A 93 -16.06 -6.27 -4.28
C SER A 93 -15.35 -6.35 -2.95
N MET A 94 -14.40 -5.45 -2.74
CA MET A 94 -13.62 -5.40 -1.52
C MET A 94 -13.29 -3.97 -1.16
N GLU A 95 -13.06 -3.75 0.13
CA GLU A 95 -12.69 -2.46 0.67
C GLU A 95 -11.24 -2.52 1.16
N ILE A 96 -10.46 -1.50 0.80
CA ILE A 96 -9.08 -1.32 1.24
C ILE A 96 -9.04 0.00 2.01
N GLU A 97 -8.58 -0.04 3.26
CA GLU A 97 -8.30 1.16 4.05
C GLU A 97 -6.96 1.76 3.59
N HIS A 98 -6.98 3.00 3.10
CA HIS A 98 -5.80 3.76 2.70
C HIS A 98 -5.07 4.30 3.94
N LEU A 99 -3.85 4.83 3.75
CA LEU A 99 -3.00 5.35 4.83
C LEU A 99 -3.57 6.58 5.54
N ASP A 100 -4.48 7.31 4.90
CA ASP A 100 -5.19 8.44 5.48
C ASP A 100 -6.53 8.08 6.14
N GLY A 101 -6.86 6.79 6.19
CA GLY A 101 -8.10 6.27 6.77
C GLY A 101 -9.31 6.31 5.82
N ARG A 102 -9.15 6.76 4.57
CA ARG A 102 -10.21 6.65 3.55
C ARG A 102 -10.39 5.19 3.13
N LYS A 103 -11.62 4.82 2.81
CA LYS A 103 -12.00 3.49 2.33
C LYS A 103 -12.09 3.51 0.81
N VAL A 104 -11.23 2.74 0.16
CA VAL A 104 -11.20 2.55 -1.30
C VAL A 104 -11.95 1.26 -1.61
N VAL A 105 -13.05 1.35 -2.35
CA VAL A 105 -13.86 0.18 -2.70
C VAL A 105 -13.50 -0.29 -4.10
N VAL A 106 -12.75 -1.38 -4.17
CA VAL A 106 -12.36 -2.01 -5.42
C VAL A 106 -13.45 -2.99 -5.83
N THR A 107 -14.10 -2.75 -6.96
CA THR A 107 -15.20 -3.58 -7.44
C THR A 107 -14.92 -4.15 -8.83
N ARG A 108 -15.47 -5.32 -9.08
CA ARG A 108 -15.55 -5.92 -10.39
C ARG A 108 -16.88 -6.60 -10.48
N ASP A 109 -17.79 -5.94 -11.14
CA ASP A 109 -19.19 -6.30 -11.22
C ASP A 109 -19.49 -7.24 -12.40
N LYS A 110 -18.75 -7.20 -13.53
CA LYS A 110 -19.05 -8.03 -14.74
C LYS A 110 -17.85 -8.36 -15.64
N ILE A 111 -18.03 -9.38 -16.49
CA ILE A 111 -17.29 -9.57 -17.76
C ILE A 111 -17.73 -8.42 -18.68
N THR A 112 -16.93 -7.35 -18.80
CA THR A 112 -17.23 -6.26 -19.73
C THR A 112 -16.99 -6.73 -21.15
N TRP A 113 -18.09 -6.81 -21.92
CA TRP A 113 -17.99 -6.84 -23.38
C TRP A 113 -17.48 -5.47 -23.85
N PRO A 114 -16.57 -5.41 -24.84
CA PRO A 114 -16.04 -4.14 -25.32
C PRO A 114 -17.18 -3.26 -25.85
N GLY A 115 -17.38 -2.08 -25.26
CA GLY A 115 -18.26 -1.04 -25.83
C GLY A 115 -19.24 -0.32 -24.91
N ARG A 116 -19.08 -0.32 -23.58
CA ARG A 116 -19.96 0.51 -22.72
C ARG A 116 -19.19 1.09 -21.53
N PHE A 117 -19.02 2.41 -21.54
CA PHE A 117 -18.54 3.22 -20.43
C PHE A 117 -19.74 3.87 -19.73
N GLN A 118 -19.78 3.85 -18.41
CA GLN A 118 -20.71 4.64 -17.61
C GLN A 118 -19.88 5.54 -16.69
N MET A 119 -19.84 6.84 -17.00
CA MET A 119 -19.17 7.83 -16.15
C MET A 119 -20.09 8.14 -14.96
N MET A 120 -19.57 8.07 -13.73
CA MET A 120 -20.14 8.77 -12.59
C MET A 120 -19.25 9.96 -12.25
N GLN A 121 -19.80 11.17 -12.41
CA GLN A 121 -19.24 12.40 -11.86
C GLN A 121 -20.00 12.73 -10.58
N GLN A 122 -19.28 12.86 -9.46
CA GLN A 122 -19.82 13.44 -8.24
C GLN A 122 -19.73 14.97 -8.33
N THR A 123 -20.86 15.65 -8.20
CA THR A 123 -20.95 17.13 -8.20
C THR A 123 -21.03 17.63 -6.76
N VAL A 124 -20.24 18.65 -6.41
CA VAL A 124 -20.30 19.40 -5.14
C VAL A 124 -19.94 20.85 -5.48
N CYS A 125 -20.59 21.94 -5.05
CA CYS A 125 -21.87 22.33 -4.45
C CYS A 125 -22.00 23.84 -4.80
N ASP A 126 -23.19 24.35 -5.08
CA ASP A 126 -23.39 25.76 -5.47
C ASP A 126 -23.45 26.77 -4.29
N GLU A 127 -23.33 26.35 -3.02
CA GLU A 127 -23.62 27.24 -1.88
C GLU A 127 -22.73 27.02 -0.63
N CYS A 128 -21.49 27.52 -0.60
CA CYS A 128 -20.71 27.53 0.65
C CYS A 128 -20.15 28.92 1.02
N PRO A 129 -20.89 29.75 1.80
CA PRO A 129 -20.33 30.92 2.51
C PRO A 129 -19.88 30.64 3.97
N ASN A 130 -20.04 29.44 4.52
CA ASN A 130 -19.54 29.13 5.88
C ASN A 130 -19.11 27.66 5.99
N VAL A 131 -17.78 27.49 5.97
CA VAL A 131 -17.08 26.21 5.86
C VAL A 131 -17.48 25.24 6.97
N LYS A 132 -18.07 24.12 6.57
CA LYS A 132 -18.12 22.89 7.38
C LYS A 132 -17.07 21.96 6.78
N LEU A 133 -16.08 21.55 7.55
CA LEU A 133 -15.20 20.43 7.19
C LEU A 133 -16.06 19.17 7.15
N VAL A 134 -16.59 18.87 5.96
CA VAL A 134 -17.22 17.59 5.67
C VAL A 134 -16.07 16.66 5.32
N ASN A 135 -15.90 15.61 6.12
CA ASN A 135 -15.05 14.49 5.72
C ASN A 135 -15.81 13.81 4.57
N GLU A 136 -15.50 14.19 3.33
CA GLU A 136 -16.05 13.52 2.16
C GLU A 136 -15.48 12.11 2.13
N GLU A 137 -16.31 11.12 2.49
CA GLU A 137 -16.03 9.72 2.19
C GLU A 137 -16.09 9.56 0.66
N ARG A 138 -14.94 9.77 0.01
CA ARG A 138 -14.78 9.52 -1.42
C ARG A 138 -14.55 8.04 -1.62
N THR A 139 -15.61 7.34 -2.00
CA THR A 139 -15.53 5.95 -2.45
C THR A 139 -14.95 5.95 -3.87
N LEU A 140 -13.68 5.58 -4.00
CA LEU A 140 -13.08 5.31 -5.30
C LEU A 140 -13.58 3.96 -5.77
N GLU A 141 -14.59 3.97 -6.64
CA GLU A 141 -15.06 2.77 -7.35
C GLU A 141 -14.14 2.51 -8.54
N ILE A 142 -13.48 1.37 -8.51
CA ILE A 142 -12.46 1.01 -9.48
C ILE A 142 -12.92 -0.25 -10.20
N GLU A 143 -13.09 -0.18 -11.52
CA GLU A 143 -13.37 -1.33 -12.36
C GLU A 143 -12.07 -2.03 -12.78
N VAL A 144 -11.99 -3.34 -12.53
CA VAL A 144 -10.86 -4.19 -12.96
C VAL A 144 -11.20 -4.88 -14.28
N GLU A 145 -10.34 -4.73 -15.29
CA GLU A 145 -10.55 -5.29 -16.63
C GLU A 145 -10.66 -6.84 -16.64
N PRO A 146 -11.48 -7.41 -17.54
CA PRO A 146 -11.60 -8.86 -17.70
C PRO A 146 -10.29 -9.46 -18.21
N GLY A 147 -9.97 -10.65 -17.70
CA GLY A 147 -8.76 -11.37 -18.14
C GLY A 147 -7.54 -11.11 -17.26
N MET A 148 -7.65 -10.34 -16.16
CA MET A 148 -6.50 -10.10 -15.29
C MET A 148 -5.83 -11.41 -14.86
N THR A 149 -4.54 -11.52 -15.17
CA THR A 149 -3.71 -12.67 -14.82
C THR A 149 -3.11 -12.50 -13.43
N ASP A 150 -2.71 -13.61 -12.81
CA ASP A 150 -1.97 -13.54 -11.55
C ASP A 150 -0.73 -12.64 -11.69
N GLY A 151 -0.61 -11.69 -10.76
CA GLY A 151 0.48 -10.72 -10.73
C GLY A 151 0.28 -9.49 -11.60
N GLN A 152 -0.86 -9.32 -12.28
CA GLN A 152 -1.17 -8.09 -13.00
C GLN A 152 -1.29 -6.89 -12.05
N GLU A 153 -0.83 -5.74 -12.52
CA GLU A 153 -0.85 -4.47 -11.80
C GLU A 153 -1.87 -3.51 -12.41
N THR A 154 -2.68 -2.91 -11.55
CA THR A 154 -3.57 -1.80 -11.90
C THR A 154 -3.06 -0.54 -11.24
N ARG A 155 -2.95 0.56 -12.00
CA ARG A 155 -2.47 1.86 -11.52
C ARG A 155 -3.61 2.83 -11.30
N PHE A 156 -3.53 3.59 -10.23
CA PHE A 156 -4.49 4.60 -9.82
C PHE A 156 -3.76 5.93 -9.70
N VAL A 157 -4.07 6.81 -10.66
CA VAL A 157 -3.34 8.06 -10.83
C VAL A 157 -3.55 8.98 -9.64
N ALA A 158 -2.46 9.54 -9.11
CA ALA A 158 -2.46 10.52 -8.02
C ALA A 158 -3.07 10.05 -6.69
N GLU A 159 -3.16 8.73 -6.47
CA GLU A 159 -3.63 8.11 -5.22
C GLU A 159 -2.49 7.49 -4.38
N GLY A 160 -1.24 7.74 -4.77
CA GLY A 160 -0.02 7.31 -4.10
C GLY A 160 0.41 8.27 -2.98
N GLU A 161 1.72 8.33 -2.71
CA GLU A 161 2.25 9.17 -1.63
C GLU A 161 2.34 10.64 -2.07
N PRO A 162 2.05 11.59 -1.16
CA PRO A 162 2.28 13.00 -1.43
C PRO A 162 3.78 13.27 -1.59
N HIS A 163 4.11 14.19 -2.48
CA HIS A 163 5.46 14.71 -2.65
C HIS A 163 5.52 16.15 -2.13
N ILE A 164 6.67 16.58 -1.58
CA ILE A 164 6.82 17.94 -1.01
C ILE A 164 6.58 19.00 -2.09
N ASP A 165 7.13 18.79 -3.30
CA ASP A 165 7.05 19.71 -4.44
C ASP A 165 6.53 19.02 -5.71
N GLY A 166 5.32 18.45 -5.68
CA GLY A 166 4.78 17.75 -6.84
C GLY A 166 3.40 17.15 -6.66
N ASP A 167 2.87 16.60 -7.76
CA ASP A 167 1.66 15.78 -7.70
C ASP A 167 1.96 14.46 -6.95
N PRO A 168 0.97 13.91 -6.22
CA PRO A 168 1.12 12.59 -5.62
C PRO A 168 1.45 11.53 -6.67
N GLY A 169 2.20 10.50 -6.27
CA GLY A 169 2.42 9.34 -7.14
C GLY A 169 1.17 8.48 -7.30
N ASP A 170 1.34 7.27 -7.82
CA ASP A 170 0.21 6.38 -8.11
C ASP A 170 0.05 5.31 -7.02
N LEU A 171 -1.19 4.90 -6.75
CA LEU A 171 -1.45 3.63 -6.05
C LEU A 171 -1.39 2.51 -7.08
N VAL A 172 -0.64 1.45 -6.80
CA VAL A 172 -0.49 0.29 -7.66
C VAL A 172 -1.02 -0.94 -6.92
N LEU A 173 -2.17 -1.45 -7.38
CA LEU A 173 -2.74 -2.70 -6.89
C LEU A 173 -2.20 -3.86 -7.70
N ARG A 174 -1.52 -4.79 -7.04
CA ARG A 174 -1.12 -6.05 -7.65
C ARG A 174 -2.10 -7.15 -7.25
N ILE A 175 -2.82 -7.69 -8.22
CA ILE A 175 -3.77 -8.77 -7.98
C ILE A 175 -3.03 -10.10 -7.94
N ARG A 176 -3.28 -10.88 -6.90
CA ARG A 176 -2.81 -12.25 -6.74
C ARG A 176 -3.99 -13.19 -6.63
N THR A 177 -3.96 -14.29 -7.37
CA THR A 177 -5.01 -15.31 -7.30
C THR A 177 -4.54 -16.43 -6.39
N MET A 178 -5.36 -16.80 -5.40
CA MET A 178 -5.09 -17.99 -4.60
C MET A 178 -5.23 -19.26 -5.45
N PRO A 179 -4.31 -20.23 -5.32
CA PRO A 179 -4.49 -21.55 -5.91
C PRO A 179 -5.82 -22.17 -5.47
N HIS A 180 -6.59 -22.70 -6.41
CA HIS A 180 -7.85 -23.38 -6.11
C HIS A 180 -7.65 -24.90 -6.06
N LYS A 181 -8.34 -25.56 -5.13
CA LYS A 181 -8.20 -27.00 -4.86
C LYS A 181 -8.51 -27.90 -6.07
N THR A 182 -9.45 -27.49 -6.91
CA THR A 182 -9.98 -28.31 -8.01
C THR A 182 -9.55 -27.80 -9.38
N PHE A 183 -9.28 -26.50 -9.50
CA PHE A 183 -9.11 -25.86 -10.80
C PHE A 183 -7.81 -25.06 -10.81
N GLU A 184 -7.12 -25.13 -11.93
CA GLU A 184 -5.96 -24.31 -12.24
C GLU A 184 -6.30 -23.48 -13.48
N ARG A 185 -6.17 -22.15 -13.38
CA ARG A 185 -6.38 -21.26 -14.52
C ARG A 185 -5.09 -21.11 -15.31
N ARG A 186 -5.15 -21.27 -16.62
CA ARG A 186 -4.04 -20.96 -17.54
C ARG A 186 -4.59 -20.12 -18.69
N GLY A 187 -4.27 -18.84 -18.69
CA GLY A 187 -4.90 -17.88 -19.61
C GLY A 187 -6.42 -17.81 -19.37
N ASP A 188 -7.19 -18.11 -20.41
CA ASP A 188 -8.65 -18.12 -20.36
C ASP A 188 -9.26 -19.50 -20.05
N ASP A 189 -8.41 -20.53 -19.91
CA ASP A 189 -8.84 -21.91 -19.69
C ASP A 189 -8.75 -22.34 -18.23
N LEU A 190 -9.65 -23.24 -17.83
CA LEU A 190 -9.65 -23.92 -16.53
C LEU A 190 -9.29 -25.40 -16.69
N TYR A 191 -8.23 -25.82 -16.01
CA TYR A 191 -7.75 -27.19 -15.98
C TYR A 191 -8.15 -27.85 -14.67
N THR A 192 -8.60 -29.11 -14.74
CA THR A 192 -8.81 -29.97 -13.58
C THR A 192 -8.39 -31.38 -13.92
N ASN A 193 -7.83 -32.10 -12.94
CA ASN A 193 -7.42 -33.48 -13.12
C ASN A 193 -8.48 -34.41 -12.55
N VAL A 194 -9.04 -35.26 -13.42
CA VAL A 194 -9.95 -36.33 -13.02
C VAL A 194 -9.16 -37.64 -12.94
N THR A 195 -9.20 -38.28 -11.77
CA THR A 195 -8.53 -39.58 -11.56
C THR A 195 -9.57 -40.69 -11.64
N LEU A 196 -9.35 -41.65 -12.54
CA LEU A 196 -10.25 -42.78 -12.81
C LEU A 196 -9.51 -44.09 -12.57
N SER A 197 -10.24 -45.15 -12.17
CA SER A 197 -9.67 -46.49 -12.20
C SER A 197 -9.63 -47.04 -13.63
N LEU A 198 -8.78 -48.04 -13.89
CA LEU A 198 -8.76 -48.73 -15.19
C LEU A 198 -10.12 -49.36 -15.52
N GLN A 199 -10.84 -49.86 -14.51
CA GLN A 199 -12.17 -50.41 -14.70
C GLN A 199 -13.13 -49.32 -15.19
N ASP A 200 -13.21 -48.20 -14.48
CA ASP A 200 -14.07 -47.06 -14.83
C ASP A 200 -13.76 -46.51 -16.23
N ALA A 201 -12.48 -46.45 -16.60
CA ALA A 201 -12.05 -46.03 -17.93
C ALA A 201 -12.50 -46.99 -19.06
N LEU A 202 -12.72 -48.28 -18.75
CA LEU A 202 -13.09 -49.31 -19.73
C LEU A 202 -14.61 -49.56 -19.80
N VAL A 203 -15.33 -49.49 -18.67
CA VAL A 203 -16.77 -49.80 -18.61
C VAL A 203 -17.67 -48.56 -18.62
N GLY A 204 -17.07 -47.38 -18.57
CA GLY A 204 -17.78 -46.11 -18.40
C GLY A 204 -17.78 -45.67 -16.94
N PHE A 205 -17.74 -44.37 -16.75
CA PHE A 205 -17.64 -43.71 -15.46
C PHE A 205 -18.66 -42.58 -15.41
N SER A 206 -19.11 -42.19 -14.23
CA SER A 206 -19.87 -40.95 -14.07
C SER A 206 -19.44 -40.25 -12.80
N MET A 207 -19.02 -38.98 -12.88
CA MET A 207 -18.80 -38.13 -11.71
C MET A 207 -19.44 -36.77 -11.88
N GLU A 208 -19.69 -36.12 -10.76
CA GLU A 208 -20.07 -34.71 -10.72
C GLU A 208 -18.90 -33.88 -10.19
N ILE A 209 -18.56 -32.82 -10.92
CA ILE A 209 -17.60 -31.80 -10.50
C ILE A 209 -18.37 -30.51 -10.28
N GLU A 210 -18.22 -29.90 -9.11
CA GLU A 210 -18.73 -28.57 -8.86
C GLU A 210 -17.82 -27.53 -9.52
N HIS A 211 -18.36 -26.79 -10.48
CA HIS A 211 -17.68 -25.71 -11.19
C HIS A 211 -17.59 -24.45 -10.31
N LEU A 212 -16.73 -23.50 -10.71
CA LEU A 212 -16.46 -22.28 -9.94
C LEU A 212 -17.66 -21.33 -9.80
N ASP A 213 -18.68 -21.48 -10.61
CA ASP A 213 -19.94 -20.72 -10.52
C ASP A 213 -21.07 -21.51 -9.81
N GLY A 214 -20.73 -22.64 -9.18
CA GLY A 214 -21.67 -23.51 -8.49
C GLY A 214 -22.46 -24.46 -9.40
N ARG A 215 -22.28 -24.41 -10.73
CA ARG A 215 -22.89 -25.39 -11.63
C ARG A 215 -22.24 -26.76 -11.45
N LYS A 216 -23.04 -27.82 -11.50
CA LYS A 216 -22.55 -29.20 -11.52
C LYS A 216 -22.23 -29.62 -12.96
N VAL A 217 -20.99 -29.98 -13.21
CA VAL A 217 -20.54 -30.57 -14.46
C VAL A 217 -20.51 -32.08 -14.27
N VAL A 218 -21.38 -32.78 -14.99
CA VAL A 218 -21.38 -34.24 -15.01
C VAL A 218 -20.40 -34.71 -16.08
N VAL A 219 -19.42 -35.51 -15.69
CA VAL A 219 -18.46 -36.16 -16.59
C VAL A 219 -18.88 -37.61 -16.71
N THR A 220 -19.27 -38.03 -17.92
CA THR A 220 -19.68 -39.41 -18.25
C THR A 220 -18.85 -39.99 -19.38
#